data_AF-A0A1V1NUG4-F1
#
_entry.id   AF-A0A1V1NUG4-F1
#
_cell.length_a   1.000
_cell.length_b   1.000
_cell.length_c   1.000
_cell.angle_alpha   90.00
_cell.angle_beta   90.00
_cell.angle_gamma   90.00
#
_symmetry.space_group_name_H-M   'P 1'
#
loop_
_entity.id
_entity.type
_entity.pdbx_description
1 polymer ?
#
loop_
_entity_poly.entity_id
_entity_poly.type
_entity_poly.pdbx_seq_one_letter_code
_entity_poly.pdbx_strand_id
1 'polypeptide(L)'
;MAEDLCSLAKKKRKDDQSTCSYIDFHIASSETTGNIEYIRNHYYKVPQGNLLYRPYRIESKSDNDNDKYDEYSFNLFIENTKAFNESLPNNKKYELRKILTLSKDAGMQFVKELKYRKIDLPIIKGRNYEQLLFENMISPYFDMIELAEYYPDFIIGKYNSQAGRQNL
;
A
#
# COMPACT_ATOMS: atom_id res chain seq x y z
N MET A 1 4.93 11.87 16.87
CA MET A 1 4.63 10.90 15.78
C MET A 1 3.16 10.50 15.71
N ALA A 2 2.55 9.89 16.73
CA ALA A 2 1.12 9.54 16.67
C ALA A 2 0.21 10.77 16.46
N GLU A 3 0.47 11.87 17.17
CA GLU A 3 -0.24 13.13 16.98
C GLU A 3 -0.03 13.73 15.58
N ASP A 4 1.16 13.60 15.01
CA ASP A 4 1.46 14.07 13.66
C ASP A 4 0.66 13.28 12.61
N LEU A 5 0.58 11.95 12.75
CA LEU A 5 -0.23 11.08 11.89
C LEU A 5 -1.73 11.46 11.97
N CYS A 6 -2.24 11.68 13.18
CA CYS A 6 -3.62 12.16 13.37
C CYS A 6 -3.85 13.54 12.72
N SER A 7 -2.86 14.43 12.79
CA SER A 7 -2.93 15.76 12.20
C SER A 7 -2.93 15.68 10.67
N LEU A 8 -2.11 14.80 10.07
CA LEU A 8 -2.11 14.53 8.64
C LEU A 8 -3.42 13.95 8.14
N ALA A 9 -3.99 12.97 8.85
CA ALA A 9 -5.29 12.40 8.52
C ALA A 9 -6.41 13.47 8.55
N LYS A 10 -6.42 14.34 9.58
CA LYS A 10 -7.35 15.47 9.68
C LYS A 10 -7.17 16.49 8.56
N LYS A 11 -5.91 16.80 8.20
CA LYS A 11 -5.57 17.70 7.10
C LYS A 11 -6.11 17.16 5.78
N LYS A 12 -5.84 15.88 5.46
CA LYS A 12 -6.36 15.23 4.26
C LYS A 12 -7.89 15.26 4.19
N ARG A 13 -8.56 14.93 5.29
CA ARG A 13 -10.03 15.04 5.38
C ARG A 13 -10.53 16.45 5.05
N LYS A 14 -9.87 17.48 5.59
CA LYS A 14 -10.24 18.89 5.37
C LYS A 14 -10.02 19.30 3.91
N ASP A 15 -8.89 18.90 3.33
CA ASP A 15 -8.52 19.20 1.94
C ASP A 15 -9.49 18.53 0.95
N ASP A 16 -9.91 17.30 1.24
CA ASP A 16 -10.90 16.55 0.46
C ASP A 16 -12.36 16.99 0.72
N GLN A 17 -12.58 17.91 1.68
CA GLN A 17 -13.92 18.29 2.17
C GLN A 17 -14.78 17.09 2.57
N SER A 18 -14.13 16.02 3.06
CA SER A 18 -14.78 14.75 3.34
C SER A 18 -15.41 14.71 4.74
N THR A 19 -16.58 14.07 4.84
CA THR A 19 -17.23 13.74 6.11
C THR A 19 -16.66 12.47 6.75
N CYS A 20 -15.92 11.67 5.98
CA CYS A 20 -15.39 10.38 6.43
C CYS A 20 -14.18 10.54 7.36
N SER A 21 -13.88 9.47 8.10
CA SER A 21 -12.65 9.36 8.89
C SER A 21 -11.50 8.87 8.01
N TYR A 22 -10.27 9.21 8.38
CA TYR A 22 -9.07 8.76 7.68
C TYR A 22 -8.12 8.09 8.67
N ILE A 23 -7.42 7.06 8.21
CA ILE A 23 -6.36 6.38 8.93
C ILE A 23 -5.03 6.64 8.24
N ASP A 24 -4.07 7.08 9.04
CA ASP A 24 -2.68 7.22 8.63
C ASP A 24 -1.79 6.35 9.52
N PHE A 25 -0.70 5.84 8.97
CA PHE A 25 0.24 4.98 9.68
C PHE A 25 1.67 5.23 9.22
N HIS A 26 2.64 4.88 10.03
CA HIS A 26 4.04 4.91 9.63
C HIS A 26 4.81 3.88 10.44
N ILE A 27 5.63 3.08 9.77
CA ILE A 27 6.50 2.12 10.44
C ILE A 27 7.71 2.87 10.97
N ALA A 28 7.82 2.97 12.29
CA ALA A 28 8.94 3.63 12.94
C ALA A 28 10.24 2.82 12.69
N SER A 29 11.30 3.52 12.31
CA SER A 29 12.65 2.95 12.26
C SER A 29 13.55 3.75 13.21
N SER A 30 14.56 3.10 13.81
CA SER A 30 15.51 3.78 14.69
C SER A 30 16.38 4.83 13.97
N GLU A 31 16.39 4.82 12.64
CA GLU A 31 17.24 5.65 11.79
C GLU A 31 16.59 6.99 11.42
N THR A 32 15.26 7.11 11.56
CA THR A 32 14.52 8.31 11.16
C THR A 32 14.19 9.18 12.36
N THR A 33 14.80 10.38 12.41
CA THR A 33 14.51 11.39 13.44
C THR A 33 13.85 12.61 12.81
N GLY A 34 12.79 13.12 13.43
CA GLY A 34 12.08 14.33 12.99
C GLY A 34 10.56 14.17 12.94
N ASN A 35 9.88 15.20 12.44
CA ASN A 35 8.44 15.13 12.17
C ASN A 35 8.15 14.21 10.98
N ILE A 36 6.99 13.55 10.99
CA ILE A 36 6.56 12.63 9.93
C ILE A 36 6.56 13.27 8.53
N GLU A 37 6.17 14.55 8.38
CA GLU A 37 6.17 15.23 7.09
C GLU A 37 7.61 15.35 6.53
N TYR A 38 8.57 15.66 7.40
CA TYR A 38 9.99 15.72 7.04
C TYR A 38 10.48 14.35 6.57
N ILE A 39 10.21 13.29 7.35
CA ILE A 39 10.64 11.93 7.02
C ILE A 39 10.06 11.50 5.67
N ARG A 40 8.75 11.69 5.45
CA ARG A 40 8.09 11.29 4.19
C ARG A 40 8.61 12.08 3.00
N ASN A 41 8.84 13.38 3.15
CA ASN A 41 9.35 14.20 2.05
C ASN A 41 10.79 13.86 1.66
N HIS A 42 11.63 13.42 2.60
CA HIS A 42 13.04 13.13 2.33
C HIS A 42 13.29 11.68 1.92
N TYR A 43 12.57 10.71 2.48
CA TYR A 43 12.87 9.28 2.30
C TYR A 43 11.90 8.55 1.37
N TYR A 44 10.72 9.12 1.09
CA TYR A 44 9.67 8.45 0.30
C TYR A 44 9.34 9.15 -1.01
N LYS A 45 10.11 10.17 -1.38
CA LYS A 45 10.07 10.80 -2.70
C LYS A 45 11.12 10.18 -3.60
N VAL A 46 10.69 9.76 -4.78
CA VAL A 46 11.51 9.19 -5.85
C VAL A 46 11.29 9.99 -7.14
N PRO A 47 12.15 9.85 -8.16
CA PRO A 47 11.96 10.59 -9.42
C PRO A 47 10.59 10.40 -10.08
N GLN A 48 9.96 9.23 -9.89
CA GLN A 48 8.63 8.93 -10.42
C GLN A 48 7.48 9.55 -9.61
N GLY A 49 7.73 9.98 -8.36
CA GLY A 49 6.70 10.54 -7.50
C GLY A 49 6.83 10.15 -6.03
N ASN A 50 5.69 9.94 -5.39
CA ASN A 50 5.58 9.57 -3.98
C ASN A 50 5.34 8.07 -3.82
N LEU A 51 6.11 7.43 -2.94
CA LEU A 51 5.93 6.02 -2.60
C LEU A 51 4.76 5.76 -1.65
N LEU A 52 4.26 6.80 -0.99
CA LEU A 52 3.21 6.69 0.02
C LEU A 52 1.87 7.21 -0.52
N TYR A 53 0.83 6.39 -0.35
CA TYR A 53 -0.54 6.66 -0.76
C TYR A 53 -1.41 7.14 0.40
N ARG A 54 -1.13 6.65 1.61
CA ARG A 54 -1.73 7.07 2.88
C ARG A 54 -1.76 8.61 3.08
N PRO A 55 -2.76 9.17 3.78
CA PRO A 55 -3.81 8.49 4.57
C PRO A 55 -4.92 7.83 3.74
N TYR A 56 -5.50 6.73 4.26
CA TYR A 56 -6.63 6.01 3.65
C TYR A 56 -7.95 6.40 4.32
N ARG A 57 -9.04 6.42 3.57
CA ARG A 57 -10.40 6.73 4.07
C ARG A 57 -11.03 5.49 4.69
N ILE A 58 -11.56 5.65 5.90
CA ILE A 58 -12.41 4.67 6.56
C ILE A 58 -13.86 4.95 6.15
N GLU A 59 -14.44 4.01 5.43
CA GLU A 59 -15.83 4.07 5.00
C GLU A 59 -16.79 3.92 6.19
N SER A 60 -17.85 4.72 6.18
CA SER A 60 -19.00 4.59 7.06
C SER A 60 -20.15 3.90 6.32
N LYS A 61 -21.01 3.17 7.05
CA LYS A 61 -22.17 2.48 6.45
C LYS A 61 -23.15 3.41 5.73
N SER A 62 -23.07 4.72 5.98
CA SER A 62 -23.91 5.76 5.37
C SER A 62 -23.34 6.40 4.11
N ASP A 63 -22.16 5.98 3.65
CA ASP A 63 -21.53 6.58 2.47
C ASP A 63 -22.19 6.07 1.17
N ASN A 64 -22.35 6.97 0.20
CA ASN A 64 -22.90 6.65 -1.12
C ASN A 64 -22.06 5.55 -1.81
N ASP A 65 -22.69 4.63 -2.54
CA ASP A 65 -22.01 3.49 -3.17
C ASP A 65 -20.88 3.86 -4.13
N ASN A 66 -20.85 5.10 -4.64
CA ASN A 66 -19.79 5.59 -5.52
C ASN A 66 -18.46 5.85 -4.79
N ASP A 67 -18.50 6.16 -3.48
CA ASP A 67 -17.31 6.44 -2.67
C ASP A 67 -16.70 5.18 -2.05
N LYS A 68 -17.38 4.02 -2.15
CA LYS A 68 -16.90 2.73 -1.62
C LYS A 68 -15.81 2.08 -2.46
N TYR A 69 -15.50 2.64 -3.64
CA TYR A 69 -14.61 2.01 -4.61
C TYR A 69 -13.55 2.94 -5.20
N ASP A 70 -13.14 3.97 -4.44
CA ASP A 70 -11.95 4.74 -4.83
C ASP A 70 -10.66 4.13 -4.26
N GLU A 71 -9.55 4.53 -4.84
CA GLU A 71 -8.19 4.10 -4.49
C GLU A 71 -7.75 4.51 -3.06
N TYR A 72 -8.51 5.36 -2.36
CA TYR A 72 -8.24 5.74 -0.98
C TYR A 72 -9.03 4.90 0.02
N SER A 73 -9.95 4.04 -0.41
CA SER A 73 -10.69 3.13 0.48
C SER A 73 -9.73 2.24 1.28
N PHE A 74 -9.82 2.31 2.61
CA PHE A 74 -9.04 1.45 3.49
C PHE A 74 -9.45 -0.03 3.34
N ASN A 75 -10.73 -0.31 3.12
CA ASN A 75 -11.21 -1.68 2.90
C ASN A 75 -10.59 -2.28 1.63
N LEU A 76 -10.65 -1.56 0.51
CA LEU A 76 -10.00 -1.99 -0.72
C LEU A 76 -8.48 -2.09 -0.58
N PHE A 77 -7.85 -1.18 0.18
CA PHE A 77 -6.42 -1.28 0.45
C PHE A 77 -6.07 -2.58 1.18
N ILE A 78 -6.83 -2.97 2.21
CA ILE A 78 -6.64 -4.25 2.91
C ILE A 78 -6.87 -5.44 1.98
N GLU A 79 -7.95 -5.45 1.21
CA GLU A 79 -8.25 -6.53 0.26
C GLU A 79 -7.17 -6.68 -0.81
N ASN A 80 -6.74 -5.58 -1.41
CA ASN A 80 -5.65 -5.57 -2.38
C ASN A 80 -4.33 -5.99 -1.75
N THR A 81 -4.06 -5.61 -0.50
CA THR A 81 -2.85 -6.06 0.20
C THR A 81 -2.88 -7.56 0.49
N LYS A 82 -4.04 -8.13 0.80
CA LYS A 82 -4.20 -9.60 0.94
C LYS A 82 -3.91 -10.30 -0.39
N ALA A 83 -4.57 -9.86 -1.47
CA ALA A 83 -4.33 -10.40 -2.81
C ALA A 83 -2.87 -10.27 -3.24
N PHE A 84 -2.24 -9.12 -2.97
CA PHE A 84 -0.82 -8.86 -3.18
C PHE A 84 0.07 -9.80 -2.36
N ASN A 85 -0.28 -10.05 -1.10
CA ASN A 85 0.50 -10.90 -0.21
C ASN A 85 0.45 -12.37 -0.62
N GLU A 86 -0.70 -12.82 -1.13
CA GLU A 86 -0.95 -14.17 -1.62
C GLU A 86 -0.35 -14.41 -3.01
N SER A 87 -0.50 -13.45 -3.93
CA SER A 87 -0.05 -13.60 -5.33
C SER A 87 1.46 -13.39 -5.49
N LEU A 88 2.06 -12.48 -4.72
CA LEU A 88 3.44 -12.06 -4.91
C LEU A 88 4.39 -12.78 -3.93
N PRO A 89 5.34 -13.60 -4.40
CA PRO A 89 6.33 -14.23 -3.54
C PRO A 89 7.23 -13.21 -2.83
N ASN A 90 7.77 -13.56 -1.66
CA ASN A 90 8.57 -12.64 -0.83
C ASN A 90 9.80 -12.06 -1.56
N ASN A 91 10.47 -12.85 -2.40
CA ASN A 91 11.59 -12.35 -3.20
C ASN A 91 11.14 -11.27 -4.20
N LYS A 92 9.94 -11.41 -4.78
CA LYS A 92 9.35 -10.43 -5.69
C LYS A 92 8.82 -9.19 -4.98
N LYS A 93 8.34 -9.29 -3.73
CA LYS A 93 8.04 -8.11 -2.90
C LYS A 93 9.30 -7.29 -2.61
N TYR A 94 10.39 -7.95 -2.26
CA TYR A 94 11.68 -7.30 -2.02
C TYR A 94 12.25 -6.66 -3.30
N GLU A 95 12.15 -7.34 -4.43
CA GLU A 95 12.52 -6.79 -5.74
C GLU A 95 11.66 -5.58 -6.10
N LEU A 96 10.34 -5.66 -5.94
CA LEU A 96 9.42 -4.55 -6.20
C LEU A 96 9.78 -3.32 -5.36
N ARG A 97 10.10 -3.50 -4.07
CA ARG A 97 10.56 -2.39 -3.22
C ARG A 97 11.73 -1.62 -3.83
N LYS A 98 12.70 -2.34 -4.42
CA LYS A 98 13.84 -1.72 -5.11
C LYS A 98 13.39 -1.04 -6.40
N ILE A 99 12.63 -1.74 -7.25
CA ILE A 99 12.14 -1.25 -8.54
C ILE A 99 11.36 0.06 -8.39
N LEU A 100 10.55 0.21 -7.34
CA LEU A 100 9.81 1.45 -7.07
C LEU A 100 10.71 2.68 -6.88
N THR A 101 11.98 2.50 -6.53
CA THR A 101 12.97 3.58 -6.37
C THR A 101 13.78 3.89 -7.64
N LEU A 102 13.61 3.08 -8.69
CA LEU A 102 14.32 3.21 -9.96
C LEU A 102 13.50 4.02 -10.99
N SER A 103 13.78 3.81 -12.28
CA SER A 103 13.09 4.47 -13.39
C SER A 103 11.76 3.79 -13.75
N LYS A 104 10.91 4.53 -14.47
CA LYS A 104 9.64 4.02 -15.02
C LYS A 104 9.86 2.78 -15.91
N ASP A 105 10.93 2.79 -16.72
CA ASP A 105 11.25 1.68 -17.60
C ASP A 105 11.61 0.40 -16.82
N ALA A 106 12.33 0.53 -15.71
CA ALA A 106 12.61 -0.59 -14.81
C ALA A 106 11.31 -1.16 -14.22
N GLY A 107 10.37 -0.29 -13.84
CA GLY A 107 9.03 -0.68 -13.38
C GLY A 107 8.24 -1.44 -14.44
N MET A 108 8.18 -0.91 -15.67
CA MET A 108 7.48 -1.56 -16.78
C MET A 108 8.11 -2.91 -17.15
N GLN A 109 9.44 -3.03 -17.10
CA GLN A 109 10.14 -4.29 -17.34
C GLN A 109 9.80 -5.32 -16.26
N PHE A 110 9.82 -4.92 -14.98
CA PHE A 110 9.43 -5.78 -13.87
C PHE A 110 7.99 -6.31 -14.02
N VAL A 111 7.04 -5.43 -14.37
CA VAL A 111 5.64 -5.84 -14.62
C VAL A 111 5.53 -6.84 -15.78
N LYS A 112 6.28 -6.63 -16.87
CA LYS A 112 6.31 -7.61 -17.99
C LYS A 112 6.82 -8.97 -17.54
N GLU A 113 7.84 -9.01 -16.68
CA GLU A 113 8.37 -10.26 -16.14
C GLU A 113 7.37 -10.97 -15.22
N LEU A 114 6.63 -10.22 -14.39
CA LEU A 114 5.55 -10.79 -13.58
C LEU A 114 4.46 -11.41 -14.46
N LYS A 115 4.01 -10.70 -15.50
CA LYS A 115 3.01 -11.19 -16.46
C LYS A 115 3.48 -12.45 -17.18
N TYR A 116 4.74 -12.52 -17.61
CA TYR A 116 5.31 -13.72 -18.23
C TYR A 116 5.26 -14.93 -17.29
N ARG A 117 5.44 -14.70 -15.99
CA ARG A 117 5.35 -15.72 -14.93
C ARG A 117 3.93 -15.98 -14.45
N LYS A 118 2.91 -15.34 -15.04
CA LYS A 118 1.50 -15.41 -14.64
C LYS A 118 1.28 -15.00 -13.17
N ILE A 119 2.03 -13.99 -12.73
CA ILE A 119 1.86 -13.35 -11.43
C ILE A 119 1.19 -12.00 -11.66
N ASP A 120 0.01 -11.83 -11.11
CA ASP A 120 -0.77 -10.61 -11.25
C ASP A 120 -0.64 -9.72 -10.00
N LEU A 121 -0.48 -8.41 -10.25
CA LEU A 121 -0.62 -7.39 -9.22
C LEU A 121 -2.11 -7.07 -9.02
N PRO A 122 -2.54 -6.65 -7.81
CA PRO A 122 -3.92 -6.26 -7.57
C PRO A 122 -4.37 -5.13 -8.50
N ILE A 123 -5.58 -5.27 -9.03
CA ILE A 123 -6.22 -4.27 -9.89
C ILE A 123 -6.97 -3.29 -8.98
N ILE A 124 -6.62 -2.01 -9.08
CA ILE A 124 -7.37 -0.93 -8.44
C ILE A 124 -8.27 -0.32 -9.50
N LYS A 125 -9.59 -0.40 -9.27
CA LYS A 125 -10.59 0.01 -10.27
C LYS A 125 -10.37 1.46 -10.72
N GLY A 126 -10.35 1.67 -12.04
CA GLY A 126 -10.18 3.00 -12.63
C GLY A 126 -8.74 3.52 -12.61
N ARG A 127 -7.76 2.65 -12.33
CA ARG A 127 -6.32 2.93 -12.33
C ARG A 127 -5.56 1.84 -13.07
N ASN A 128 -4.32 2.12 -13.43
CA ASN A 128 -3.42 1.25 -14.18
C ASN A 128 -2.12 0.93 -13.41
N TYR A 129 -2.19 0.92 -12.07
CA TYR A 129 -1.04 0.63 -11.21
C TYR A 129 -0.42 -0.74 -11.53
N GLU A 130 -1.23 -1.73 -11.89
CA GLU A 130 -0.78 -3.08 -12.25
C GLU A 130 0.05 -3.12 -13.54
N GLN A 131 0.03 -2.03 -14.32
CA GLN A 131 0.81 -1.87 -15.55
C GLN A 131 1.99 -0.92 -15.37
N LEU A 132 1.81 0.16 -14.61
CA LEU A 132 2.74 1.28 -14.56
C LEU A 132 3.47 1.44 -13.22
N LEU A 133 3.04 0.74 -12.16
CA LEU A 133 3.47 0.89 -10.75
C LEU A 133 3.18 2.26 -10.12
N PHE A 134 3.11 3.32 -10.92
CA PHE A 134 2.78 4.68 -10.55
C PHE A 134 1.69 5.22 -11.48
N GLU A 135 0.79 5.99 -10.90
CA GLU A 135 -0.17 6.83 -11.60
C GLU A 135 -0.27 8.15 -10.83
N ASN A 136 -0.47 9.29 -11.52
CA ASN A 136 -0.54 10.61 -10.88
C ASN A 136 0.62 10.91 -9.90
N MET A 137 1.83 10.44 -10.24
CA MET A 137 3.04 10.56 -9.40
C MET A 137 2.90 9.95 -8.00
N ILE A 138 2.11 8.89 -7.85
CA ILE A 138 1.94 8.18 -6.58
C ILE A 138 1.87 6.67 -6.80
N SER A 139 2.30 5.89 -5.81
CA SER A 139 2.27 4.43 -5.87
C SER A 139 1.66 3.85 -4.58
N PRO A 140 0.72 2.90 -4.67
CA PRO A 140 0.16 2.23 -3.50
C PRO A 140 1.00 1.04 -3.02
N TYR A 141 1.95 0.58 -3.83
CA TYR A 141 2.64 -0.68 -3.59
C TYR A 141 3.60 -0.64 -2.40
N PHE A 142 4.20 0.52 -2.09
CA PHE A 142 5.07 0.62 -0.91
C PHE A 142 4.27 0.44 0.39
N ASP A 143 3.10 1.07 0.47
CA ASP A 143 2.18 0.90 1.60
C ASP A 143 1.71 -0.57 1.71
N MET A 144 1.40 -1.24 0.58
CA MET A 144 1.06 -2.67 0.57
C MET A 144 2.21 -3.56 1.04
N ILE A 145 3.45 -3.25 0.63
CA ILE A 145 4.65 -3.98 1.07
C ILE A 145 4.86 -3.79 2.57
N GLU A 146 4.81 -2.55 3.09
CA GLU A 146 4.94 -2.28 4.53
C GLU A 146 3.87 -3.04 5.30
N LEU A 147 2.61 -2.97 4.88
CA LEU A 147 1.53 -3.67 5.55
C LEU A 147 1.76 -5.20 5.53
N ALA A 148 2.10 -5.77 4.37
CA ALA A 148 2.35 -7.21 4.21
C ALA A 148 3.54 -7.74 5.03
N GLU A 149 4.52 -6.90 5.38
CA GLU A 149 5.70 -7.30 6.16
C GLU A 149 5.49 -7.15 7.67
N TYR A 150 4.80 -6.10 8.12
CA TYR A 150 4.73 -5.75 9.54
C TYR A 150 3.44 -6.17 10.22
N TYR A 151 2.37 -6.42 9.46
CA TYR A 151 1.09 -6.81 10.06
C TYR A 151 0.95 -8.33 10.16
N PRO A 152 0.36 -8.85 11.25
CA PRO A 152 0.21 -10.28 11.45
C PRO A 152 -0.54 -10.98 10.30
N ASP A 153 -0.07 -12.19 10.00
CA ASP A 153 -0.64 -13.06 8.97
C ASP A 153 -2.15 -13.28 9.09
N PHE A 154 -2.71 -13.31 10.31
CA PHE A 154 -4.16 -13.46 10.52
C PHE A 154 -4.99 -12.25 10.06
N ILE A 155 -4.37 -11.07 9.96
CA ILE A 155 -5.00 -9.85 9.44
C ILE A 155 -4.91 -9.83 7.90
N ILE A 156 -3.85 -10.43 7.33
CA ILE A 156 -3.50 -10.37 5.89
C ILE A 156 -3.66 -11.74 5.18
N GLY A 157 -4.34 -12.71 5.79
CA GLY A 157 -4.79 -13.94 5.12
C GLY A 157 -3.85 -15.16 5.18
N LYS A 158 -2.71 -15.13 5.88
CA LYS A 158 -1.86 -16.32 6.05
C LYS A 158 -2.29 -17.18 7.26
N TYR A 159 -3.49 -17.72 7.23
CA TYR A 159 -3.87 -18.85 8.08
C TYR A 159 -3.83 -20.14 7.25
N ASN A 160 -2.63 -20.59 6.88
CA ASN A 160 -2.44 -21.97 6.47
C ASN A 160 -2.17 -22.81 7.72
N SER A 161 -3.21 -23.49 8.17
CA SER A 161 -3.17 -24.53 9.19
C SER A 161 -2.26 -25.68 8.72
N GLN A 162 -0.95 -25.58 8.95
CA GLN A 162 -0.12 -26.76 9.20
C GLN A 162 -0.31 -27.25 10.64
N ALA A 163 -1.57 -27.34 11.09
CA ALA A 163 -1.97 -28.01 12.32
C ALA A 163 -2.76 -29.26 11.92
N GLY A 164 -2.04 -30.29 11.46
CA GLY A 164 -2.67 -31.50 10.94
C GLY A 164 -1.69 -32.56 10.41
N ARG A 165 -0.49 -32.66 10.99
CA ARG A 165 0.34 -33.88 10.90
C ARG A 165 0.91 -34.20 12.28
N GLN A 166 0.04 -34.66 13.17
CA GLN A 166 0.44 -35.65 14.15
C GLN A 166 0.28 -37.02 13.47
N ASN A 167 1.41 -37.61 13.10
CA ASN A 167 1.58 -39.05 12.90
C ASN A 167 3.06 -39.31 13.13
N LEU A 168 3.38 -39.64 14.38
CA LEU A 168 4.24 -40.73 14.85
C LEU A 168 4.40 -40.61 16.38
#